data_AF-A0A968T5S2-F1
#
_entry.id   AF-A0A968T5S2-F1
#
_cell.length_a   1.000
_cell.length_b   1.000
_cell.length_c   1.000
_cell.angle_alpha   90.00
_cell.angle_beta   90.00
_cell.angle_gamma   90.00
#
_symmetry.space_group_name_H-M   'P 1'
#
loop_
_entity.id
_entity.type
_entity.pdbx_description
1 polymer ?
#
loop_
_entity_poly.entity_id
_entity_poly.type
_entity_poly.pdbx_seq_one_letter_code
_entity_poly.pdbx_strand_id
1 'polypeptide(L)'
;MLLTALLKLVDRNGEVNMAALSAEFRSFYQARKRAGLAVEFGPPDISDATALNDVQLRQLIVRHPLERFLIKGFLEYLPDEGIVRFAPQLWAELRCYELLAVQRSVAEQLTYYYGRSQESGVRIQ
;
A
#
# COMPACT_ATOMS: atom_id res chain seq x y z
N MET A 1 4.08 -1.37 0.47
CA MET A 1 2.76 -2.00 0.29
C MET A 1 1.76 -1.16 -0.48
N LEU A 2 1.27 -0.04 0.07
CA LEU A 2 0.22 0.76 -0.59
C LEU A 2 0.58 1.15 -2.03
N LEU A 3 1.80 1.63 -2.27
CA LEU A 3 2.24 2.00 -3.61
C LEU A 3 2.20 0.83 -4.60
N THR A 4 2.52 -0.39 -4.15
CA THR A 4 2.37 -1.60 -4.97
C THR A 4 0.92 -1.84 -5.35
N ALA A 5 -0.01 -1.73 -4.38
CA ALA A 5 -1.43 -1.94 -4.62
C ALA A 5 -2.01 -0.86 -5.55
N LEU A 6 -1.59 0.40 -5.38
CA LEU A 6 -1.96 1.51 -6.27
C LEU A 6 -1.50 1.24 -7.70
N LEU A 7 -0.21 0.93 -7.92
CA LEU A 7 0.33 0.67 -9.26
C LEU A 7 -0.28 -0.57 -9.93
N LYS A 8 -0.75 -1.54 -9.14
CA LYS A 8 -1.46 -2.73 -9.66
C LYS A 8 -2.89 -2.41 -10.12
N LEU A 9 -3.57 -1.48 -9.43
CA LEU A 9 -4.99 -1.21 -9.61
C LEU A 9 -5.29 0.05 -10.43
N VAL A 10 -4.30 0.90 -10.64
CA VAL A 10 -4.47 2.19 -11.32
C VAL A 10 -4.95 1.98 -12.75
N ASP A 11 -5.97 2.73 -13.14
CA ASP A 11 -6.49 2.73 -14.49
C ASP A 11 -5.76 3.73 -15.40
N ARG A 12 -6.26 3.89 -16.64
CA ARG A 12 -5.67 4.82 -17.62
C ARG A 12 -5.75 6.30 -17.20
N ASN A 13 -6.67 6.66 -16.31
CA ASN A 13 -6.86 8.02 -15.82
C ASN A 13 -5.99 8.31 -14.58
N GLY A 14 -5.25 7.32 -14.08
CA GLY A 14 -4.49 7.48 -12.84
C GLY A 14 -5.35 7.26 -11.60
N GLU A 15 -6.52 6.63 -11.75
CA GLU A 15 -7.53 6.49 -10.69
C GLU A 15 -7.55 5.06 -10.14
N VAL A 16 -7.82 4.95 -8.83
CA VAL A 16 -7.95 3.70 -8.11
C VAL A 16 -9.19 3.77 -7.22
N ASN A 17 -10.06 2.76 -7.34
CA ASN A 17 -11.20 2.63 -6.43
C ASN A 17 -10.73 2.23 -5.02
N MET A 18 -11.13 2.99 -4.00
CA MET A 18 -10.72 2.80 -2.60
C MET A 18 -11.19 1.45 -2.03
N ALA A 19 -12.33 0.92 -2.45
CA ALA A 19 -12.78 -0.40 -2.01
C ALA A 19 -11.87 -1.51 -2.57
N ALA A 20 -11.52 -1.43 -3.85
CA ALA A 20 -10.56 -2.36 -4.48
C ALA A 20 -9.17 -2.24 -3.83
N LEU A 21 -8.70 -1.02 -3.57
CA LEU A 21 -7.44 -0.77 -2.87
C LEU A 21 -7.43 -1.39 -1.47
N SER A 22 -8.52 -1.23 -0.73
CA SER A 22 -8.69 -1.82 0.61
C SER A 22 -8.67 -3.35 0.56
N ALA A 23 -9.35 -3.94 -0.43
CA ALA A 23 -9.39 -5.39 -0.61
C ALA A 23 -8.00 -5.96 -0.96
N GLU A 24 -7.27 -5.31 -1.88
CA GLU A 24 -5.90 -5.70 -2.24
C GLU A 24 -4.96 -5.59 -1.05
N PHE A 25 -5.07 -4.49 -0.28
CA PHE A 25 -4.29 -4.29 0.94
C PHE A 25 -4.54 -5.42 1.95
N ARG A 26 -5.80 -5.76 2.22
CA ARG A 26 -6.16 -6.89 3.11
C ARG A 26 -5.62 -8.22 2.57
N SER A 27 -5.80 -8.49 1.28
CA SER A 27 -5.36 -9.73 0.63
C SER A 27 -3.86 -9.96 0.79
N PHE A 28 -3.06 -8.89 0.63
CA PHE A 28 -1.62 -8.97 0.83
C PHE A 28 -1.23 -9.46 2.23
N TYR A 29 -1.79 -8.87 3.29
CA TYR A 29 -1.48 -9.28 4.66
C TYR A 29 -2.00 -10.68 4.99
N GLN A 30 -3.16 -11.06 4.45
CA GLN A 30 -3.68 -12.43 4.58
C GLN A 30 -2.75 -13.45 3.91
N ALA A 31 -2.24 -13.17 2.71
CA ALA A 31 -1.32 -14.05 2.01
C ALA A 31 -0.01 -14.25 2.80
N ARG A 32 0.55 -13.16 3.35
CA ARG A 32 1.74 -13.24 4.22
C ARG A 32 1.49 -14.06 5.49
N LYS A 33 0.36 -13.84 6.16
CA LYS A 33 -0.02 -14.59 7.36
C LYS A 33 -0.15 -16.08 7.06
N ARG A 34 -0.80 -16.46 5.95
CA ARG A 34 -0.90 -17.87 5.50
C ARG A 34 0.46 -18.49 5.18
N ALA A 35 1.39 -17.69 4.65
CA ALA A 35 2.75 -18.13 4.34
C ALA A 35 3.70 -18.15 5.55
N GLY A 36 3.22 -17.86 6.77
CA GLY A 36 4.06 -17.78 7.97
C GLY A 36 5.08 -16.63 7.94
N LEU A 37 4.91 -15.66 7.04
CA LEU A 37 5.82 -14.54 6.88
C LEU A 37 5.48 -13.42 7.88
N ALA A 38 6.51 -12.78 8.42
CA ALA A 38 6.33 -11.65 9.34
C ALA A 38 5.47 -10.54 8.69
N VAL A 39 4.44 -10.13 9.42
CA VAL A 39 3.67 -8.91 9.20
C VAL A 39 4.11 -7.96 10.31
N GLU A 40 4.69 -6.81 9.96
CA GLU A 40 5.19 -5.92 10.99
C GLU A 40 4.10 -5.25 11.83
N PHE A 41 4.47 -4.98 13.07
CA PHE A 41 3.85 -4.05 14.00
C PHE A 41 4.11 -2.60 13.54
N GLY A 42 3.04 -1.88 13.21
CA GLY A 42 3.02 -0.42 13.06
C GLY A 42 1.67 0.10 13.54
N PRO A 43 1.58 1.27 14.20
CA PRO A 43 0.33 1.72 14.80
C PRO A 43 -0.68 2.24 13.76
N PRO A 44 -1.98 1.90 13.91
CA PRO A 44 -2.53 0.81 14.68
C PRO A 44 -2.31 -0.53 13.94
N ASP A 45 -2.13 -1.57 14.74
CA ASP A 45 -1.76 -2.93 14.40
C ASP A 45 -2.34 -3.43 13.07
N ILE A 46 -1.58 -3.28 11.98
CA ILE A 46 -1.97 -3.75 10.64
C ILE A 46 -2.07 -5.30 10.62
N SER A 47 -1.49 -5.98 11.61
CA SER A 47 -1.66 -7.43 11.79
C SER A 47 -3.12 -7.82 12.05
N ASP A 48 -3.94 -6.86 12.51
CA ASP A 48 -5.37 -7.01 12.72
C ASP A 48 -6.22 -6.40 11.58
N ALA A 49 -5.62 -6.01 10.45
CA ALA A 49 -6.36 -5.63 9.23
C ALA A 49 -7.32 -6.72 8.74
N THR A 50 -7.14 -7.96 9.22
CA THR A 50 -8.07 -9.07 9.05
C THR A 50 -9.29 -9.02 9.97
N ALA A 51 -9.19 -8.40 11.15
CA ALA A 51 -10.29 -8.17 12.09
C ALA A 51 -10.96 -6.80 11.90
N LEU A 52 -10.28 -5.84 11.28
CA LEU A 52 -10.86 -4.54 10.94
C LEU A 52 -11.98 -4.70 9.91
N ASN A 53 -13.12 -4.07 10.21
CA ASN A 53 -14.18 -3.91 9.21
C ASN A 53 -13.73 -2.94 8.10
N ASP A 54 -14.48 -2.90 7.01
CA ASP A 54 -14.08 -2.13 5.82
C ASP A 54 -13.94 -0.63 6.07
N VAL A 55 -14.74 -0.06 6.98
CA VAL A 55 -14.65 1.37 7.35
C VAL A 55 -13.35 1.63 8.10
N GLN A 56 -13.04 0.80 9.11
CA GLN A 56 -11.82 0.91 9.90
C GLN A 56 -10.56 0.71 9.03
N LEU A 57 -10.61 -0.24 8.09
CA LEU A 57 -9.49 -0.49 7.17
C LEU A 57 -9.26 0.70 6.22
N ARG A 58 -10.33 1.32 5.71
CA ARG A 58 -10.19 2.53 4.88
C ARG A 58 -9.61 3.69 5.69
N GLN A 59 -10.12 3.95 6.88
CA GLN A 59 -9.58 4.99 7.78
C GLN A 59 -8.11 4.75 8.09
N LEU A 60 -7.76 3.48 8.35
CA LEU A 60 -6.39 3.05 8.53
C LEU A 60 -5.55 3.42 7.30
N ILE A 61 -5.93 2.97 6.10
CA ILE A 61 -5.19 3.27 4.86
C ILE A 61 -5.02 4.77 4.63
N VAL A 62 -6.09 5.54 4.81
CA VAL A 62 -6.09 7.00 4.65
C VAL A 62 -5.08 7.64 5.59
N ARG A 63 -5.15 7.32 6.89
CA ARG A 63 -4.22 7.87 7.89
C ARG A 63 -2.81 7.34 7.66
N HIS A 64 -2.67 6.04 7.48
CA HIS A 64 -1.42 5.37 7.18
C HIS A 64 -1.63 4.17 6.23
N PRO A 65 -1.04 4.18 5.02
CA PRO A 65 0.10 5.01 4.62
C PRO A 65 -0.23 6.06 3.55
N LEU A 66 -1.50 6.39 3.28
CA LEU A 66 -1.89 7.30 2.20
C LEU A 66 -1.58 8.78 2.52
N GLU A 67 -1.80 9.22 3.75
CA GLU A 67 -1.61 10.62 4.21
C GLU A 67 -0.30 11.26 3.74
N ARG A 68 0.83 10.56 3.85
CA ARG A 68 2.13 11.10 3.41
C ARG A 68 2.22 11.39 1.92
N PHE A 69 1.46 10.68 1.08
CA PHE A 69 1.40 10.96 -0.36
C PHE A 69 0.48 12.14 -0.66
N LEU A 70 -0.60 12.29 0.13
CA LEU A 70 -1.50 13.44 0.05
C LEU A 70 -0.77 14.73 0.44
N ILE A 71 -0.04 14.71 1.57
CA ILE A 71 0.77 15.86 2.05
C ILE A 71 1.81 16.28 1.01
N LYS A 72 2.41 15.33 0.29
CA LYS A 72 3.39 15.61 -0.76
C LYS A 72 2.79 16.02 -2.10
N GLY A 73 1.45 16.01 -2.23
CA GLY A 73 0.76 16.33 -3.47
C GLY A 73 0.99 15.31 -4.59
N PHE A 74 1.36 14.07 -4.26
CA PHE A 74 1.53 13.00 -5.26
C PHE A 74 0.23 12.28 -5.56
N LEU A 75 -0.65 12.19 -4.56
CA LEU A 75 -1.96 11.57 -4.66
C LEU A 75 -3.02 12.54 -4.16
N GLU A 76 -4.23 12.37 -4.66
CA GLU A 76 -5.44 13.02 -4.19
C GLU A 76 -6.44 11.94 -3.76
N TYR A 77 -7.21 12.20 -2.71
CA TYR A 77 -8.30 11.33 -2.28
C TYR A 77 -9.62 12.06 -2.39
N LEU A 78 -10.53 11.52 -3.19
CA LEU A 78 -11.90 12.01 -3.41
C LEU A 78 -12.85 11.10 -2.60
N PRO A 79 -13.16 11.44 -1.34
CA PRO A 79 -13.87 10.54 -0.43
C PRO A 79 -15.31 10.26 -0.87
N ASP A 80 -16.00 11.24 -1.44
CA ASP A 80 -17.39 11.11 -1.89
C ASP A 80 -17.52 10.16 -3.08
N GLU A 81 -16.48 10.09 -3.92
CA GLU A 81 -16.39 9.19 -5.08
C GLU A 81 -15.75 7.85 -4.71
N GLY A 82 -15.07 7.77 -3.57
CA GLY A 82 -14.29 6.62 -3.17
C GLY A 82 -13.10 6.38 -4.10
N ILE A 83 -12.47 7.45 -4.62
CA ILE A 83 -11.37 7.39 -5.57
C ILE A 83 -10.09 7.93 -4.93
N VAL A 84 -8.99 7.18 -5.05
CA VAL A 84 -7.63 7.69 -4.86
C VAL A 84 -7.01 7.84 -6.24
N ARG A 85 -6.45 9.01 -6.56
CA ARG A 85 -5.82 9.24 -7.86
C ARG A 85 -4.43 9.84 -7.74
N PHE A 86 -3.59 9.62 -8.75
CA PHE A 86 -2.37 10.41 -8.91
C PHE A 86 -2.74 11.86 -9.20
N ALA A 87 -1.92 12.80 -8.70
CA ALA A 87 -2.09 14.20 -9.07
C ALA A 87 -2.06 14.33 -10.61
N PRO A 88 -3.04 15.00 -11.25
CA PRO A 88 -3.18 14.98 -12.71
C PRO A 88 -1.93 15.44 -13.46
N GLN A 89 -1.20 16.42 -12.92
CA GLN A 89 0.05 16.92 -13.49
C GLN A 89 1.14 15.83 -13.45
N LEU A 90 1.28 15.15 -12.31
CA LEU A 90 2.21 14.04 -12.15
C LEU A 90 1.86 12.89 -13.09
N TRP A 91 0.58 12.52 -13.19
CA TRP A 91 0.13 11.42 -14.04
C TRP A 91 0.37 11.69 -15.53
N ALA A 92 0.16 12.93 -15.98
CA ALA A 92 0.40 13.32 -17.38
C ALA A 92 1.88 13.24 -17.80
N GLU A 93 2.78 13.42 -16.85
CA GLU A 93 4.23 13.37 -17.07
C GLU A 93 4.78 11.93 -17.01
N LEU A 94 4.16 11.08 -16.19
CA LEU A 94 4.60 9.70 -15.99
C LEU A 94 4.52 8.85 -17.27
N ARG A 95 5.66 8.25 -17.62
CA ARG A 95 5.77 7.29 -18.71
C ARG A 95 5.61 5.87 -18.20
N CYS A 96 5.11 4.98 -19.06
CA CYS A 96 4.91 3.57 -18.73
C CYS A 96 6.20 2.89 -18.19
N TYR A 97 7.37 3.21 -18.76
CA TYR A 97 8.64 2.65 -18.29
C TYR A 97 9.02 3.14 -16.88
N GLU A 98 8.61 4.35 -16.49
CA GLU A 98 8.86 4.91 -15.15
C GLU A 98 7.99 4.20 -14.12
N LEU A 99 6.72 3.93 -14.46
CA LEU A 99 5.83 3.14 -13.62
C LEU A 99 6.37 1.72 -13.39
N LEU A 100 6.90 1.07 -14.44
CA LEU A 100 7.55 -0.24 -14.32
C LEU A 100 8.82 -0.19 -13.46
N ALA A 101 9.62 0.87 -13.61
CA ALA A 101 10.82 1.07 -12.79
C ALA A 101 10.46 1.27 -11.31
N VAL A 102 9.44 2.08 -11.02
CA VAL A 102 8.92 2.27 -9.65
C VAL A 102 8.38 0.94 -9.11
N GLN A 103 7.63 0.17 -9.90
CA GLN A 103 7.10 -1.11 -9.48
C GLN A 103 8.22 -2.10 -9.10
N ARG A 104 9.29 -2.18 -9.89
CA ARG A 104 10.48 -2.96 -9.54
C ARG A 104 11.14 -2.47 -8.26
N SER A 105 11.40 -1.17 -8.16
CA SER A 105 12.05 -0.59 -6.98
C SER A 105 11.25 -0.86 -5.70
N VAL A 106 9.92 -0.75 -5.75
CA VAL A 106 9.06 -1.04 -4.60
C VAL A 106 9.09 -2.53 -4.25
N ALA A 107 9.11 -3.43 -5.23
CA ALA A 107 9.23 -4.87 -4.99
C ALA A 107 10.58 -5.25 -4.36
N GLU A 108 11.67 -4.63 -4.84
CA GLU A 108 13.03 -4.81 -4.31
C GLU A 108 13.13 -4.28 -2.87
N GLN A 109 12.64 -3.07 -2.61
CA GLN A 109 12.60 -2.50 -1.25
C GLN A 109 11.82 -3.38 -0.29
N LEU A 110 10.69 -3.94 -0.74
CA LEU A 110 9.89 -4.83 0.08
C LEU A 110 10.62 -6.15 0.37
N THR A 111 11.31 -6.70 -0.63
CA THR A 111 12.12 -7.92 -0.49
C THR A 111 13.25 -7.68 0.48
N TYR A 112 13.97 -6.57 0.34
CA TYR A 112 15.04 -6.17 1.26
C TYR A 112 14.54 -5.97 2.68
N TYR A 113 13.42 -5.24 2.83
CA TYR A 113 12.81 -4.95 4.12
C TYR A 113 12.47 -6.22 4.89
N TYR A 114 11.73 -7.15 4.27
CA TYR A 114 11.36 -8.39 4.92
C TYR A 114 12.50 -9.42 4.97
N GLY A 115 13.46 -9.39 4.05
CA GLY A 115 14.65 -10.22 4.09
C GLY A 115 15.51 -9.92 5.32
N ARG A 116 15.68 -8.64 5.66
CA ARG A 116 16.39 -8.22 6.88
C ARG A 116 15.64 -8.52 8.17
N SER A 117 14.31 -8.46 8.16
CA SER A 117 13.49 -8.84 9.32
C SER A 117 13.59 -10.34 9.64
N GLN A 118 14.00 -11.19 8.70
CA GLN A 118 14.28 -12.61 8.95
C GLN A 118 15.68 -12.85 9.56
N GLU A 119 16.63 -11.92 9.38
CA GLU A 119 18.00 -12.03 9.93
C GLU A 119 18.12 -11.44 11.35
N SER A 120 17.22 -10.54 11.75
CA SER A 120 17.21 -9.93 13.09
C SER A 120 16.44 -10.75 14.14
N GLY A 121 16.22 -12.04 13.89
CA GLY A 121 15.80 -13.02 14.88
C GLY A 121 16.90 -13.30 15.92
N VAL A 122 17.39 -12.27 16.60
CA VAL A 122 18.21 -12.40 17.80
C VAL A 122 17.28 -12.79 18.95
N ARG A 123 17.25 -14.10 19.19
CA ARG A 123 17.06 -14.80 20.46
C ARG A 123 16.56 -13.94 21.63
N ILE A 124 15.30 -14.12 22.01
CA ILE A 124 14.89 -13.92 23.40
C ILE A 124 14.74 -15.31 24.02
N GLN A 125 15.64 -15.62 24.94
CA GLN A 125 15.54 -16.74 25.88
C GLN A 125 14.48 -16.42 26.93
#